data_AF-A0A2S1M0R1-F1
#
_entry.id   AF-A0A2S1M0R1-F1
#
_cell.length_a   1.000
_cell.length_b   1.000
_cell.length_c   1.000
_cell.angle_alpha   90.00
_cell.angle_beta   90.00
_cell.angle_gamma   90.00
#
_symmetry.space_group_name_H-M   'P 1'
#
loop_
_entity.id
_entity.type
_entity.pdbx_description
1 polymer ?
#
loop_
_entity_poly.entity_id
_entity_poly.type
_entity_poly.pdbx_seq_one_letter_code
_entity_poly.pdbx_strand_id
1 'polypeptide(L)' 'MNTITKELERIITEYTPIVAEGNRVSIGLLDGILFLQKGNEEEGEAPMVIRVDAMAERLSLTVEELFEG' A
#
# COMPACT_ATOMS: atom_id res chain seq x y z
N MET A 1 20.83 -12.66 1.66
CA MET A 1 20.25 -11.40 2.16
C MET A 1 19.22 -11.00 1.13
N ASN A 2 17.93 -11.05 1.48
CA ASN A 2 16.89 -10.65 0.52
C ASN A 2 16.92 -9.13 0.45
N THR A 3 17.54 -8.60 -0.59
CA THR A 3 17.59 -7.17 -0.86
C THR A 3 16.22 -6.75 -1.36
N ILE A 4 15.57 -5.85 -0.62
CA ILE A 4 14.40 -5.14 -1.14
C ILE A 4 14.85 -4.24 -2.30
N THR A 5 13.95 -3.95 -3.24
CA THR A 5 14.26 -3.03 -4.34
C THR A 5 14.38 -1.61 -3.78
N LYS A 6 15.17 -0.75 -4.47
CA LYS A 6 15.33 0.66 -4.07
C LYS A 6 14.00 1.41 -4.09
N GLU A 7 13.11 1.03 -4.99
CA GLU A 7 11.76 1.55 -5.11
C GLU A 7 10.93 1.22 -3.86
N LEU A 8 10.99 -0.02 -3.38
CA LEU A 8 10.28 -0.43 -2.18
C LEU A 8 10.88 0.23 -0.92
N GLU A 9 12.20 0.36 -0.85
CA GLU A 9 12.88 1.08 0.23
C GLU A 9 12.45 2.54 0.31
N ARG A 10 12.35 3.22 -0.84
CA ARG A 10 11.85 4.59 -0.92
C ARG A 10 10.40 4.68 -0.43
N ILE A 11 9.53 3.81 -0.93
CA ILE A 11 8.11 3.74 -0.54
C ILE A 11 7.99 3.58 0.99
N ILE A 12 8.70 2.61 1.56
CA ILE A 12 8.69 2.38 3.00
C ILE A 12 9.12 3.64 3.75
N THR A 13 10.25 4.23 3.36
CA THR A 13 10.82 5.40 4.03
C THR A 13 9.86 6.60 4.01
N GLU A 14 9.24 6.85 2.86
CA GLU A 14 8.37 8.01 2.64
C GLU A 14 7.02 7.86 3.36
N TYR A 15 6.44 6.65 3.38
CA TYR A 15 5.08 6.43 3.89
C TYR A 15 5.02 5.88 5.32
N THR A 16 6.13 5.42 5.91
CA THR A 16 6.16 4.95 7.31
C THR A 16 5.60 6.00 8.30
N PRO A 17 5.95 7.30 8.23
CA PRO A 17 5.41 8.29 9.17
C PRO A 17 3.87 8.39 9.10
N ILE A 18 3.32 8.37 7.88
CA ILE A 18 1.86 8.43 7.66
C ILE A 18 1.18 7.20 8.26
N VAL A 19 1.78 6.02 8.08
CA VAL A 19 1.28 4.77 8.67
C VAL A 19 1.37 4.79 10.20
N ALA A 20 2.45 5.34 10.75
CA ALA A 20 2.64 5.48 12.19
C ALA A 20 1.57 6.37 12.85
N GLU A 21 0.96 7.30 12.12
CA GLU A 21 -0.18 8.11 12.57
C GLU A 21 -1.52 7.34 12.57
N GLY A 22 -1.53 6.08 12.12
CA GLY A 22 -2.71 5.22 12.08
C GLY A 22 -3.42 5.20 10.73
N ASN A 23 -2.88 5.90 9.73
CA ASN A 23 -3.42 5.86 8.37
C ASN A 23 -2.97 4.59 7.63
N ARG A 24 -3.80 4.12 6.70
CA ARG A 24 -3.42 3.09 5.73
C ARG A 24 -3.02 3.77 4.43
N VAL A 25 -1.91 3.36 3.85
CA VAL A 25 -1.45 3.82 2.53
C VAL A 25 -1.69 2.71 1.50
N SER A 26 -2.32 3.07 0.39
CA SER A 26 -2.58 2.16 -0.73
C SER A 26 -1.90 2.70 -1.99
N ILE A 27 -1.07 1.88 -2.62
CA ILE A 27 -0.31 2.25 -3.82
C ILE A 27 -0.72 1.33 -4.96
N GLY A 28 -1.29 1.90 -6.01
CA GLY A 28 -1.59 1.17 -7.24
C GLY A 28 -0.31 0.77 -7.97
N LEU A 29 -0.16 -0.52 -8.25
CA LEU A 29 0.85 -1.08 -9.13
C LEU A 29 0.22 -1.34 -10.51
N LEU A 30 1.02 -1.83 -11.46
CA LEU A 30 0.51 -2.16 -12.80
C LEU A 30 -0.59 -3.23 -12.78
N ASP A 31 -0.40 -4.26 -11.94
CA ASP A 31 -1.25 -5.46 -11.87
C ASP A 31 -1.67 -5.81 -10.41
N GLY A 32 -1.52 -4.86 -9.49
CA GLY A 32 -1.71 -5.12 -8.06
C GLY A 32 -1.89 -3.85 -7.24
N ILE A 33 -2.17 -4.02 -5.96
CA ILE A 33 -2.19 -2.94 -4.98
C ILE A 33 -1.28 -3.31 -3.83
N LEU A 34 -0.38 -2.39 -3.48
CA LEU A 34 0.48 -2.50 -2.29
C LEU A 34 -0.15 -1.70 -1.16
N PHE A 35 -0.38 -2.36 -0.03
CA PHE A 35 -0.87 -1.74 1.19
C PHE A 35 0.23 -1.66 2.23
N LEU A 36 0.44 -0.46 2.77
CA LEU A 36 1.22 -0.25 3.98
C LEU A 36 0.26 0.12 5.12
N GLN A 37 0.37 -0.60 6.23
CA GLN A 37 -0.46 -0.40 7.40
C GLN A 37 0.30 -0.77 8.68
N LYS A 38 -0.18 -0.31 9.83
CA LYS A 38 0.30 -0.80 11.12
C LYS A 38 0.04 -2.31 11.20
N GLY A 39 1.03 -3.04 11.70
CA GLY A 39 0.79 -4.41 12.10
C GLY A 39 0.10 -4.48 13.45
N ASN A 40 -0.53 -5.61 13.69
CA ASN A 40 -1.03 -5.96 15.00
C ASN A 40 0.08 -6.60 15.85
N GLU A 41 0.75 -5.80 16.67
CA GLU A 41 1.81 -6.29 17.56
C GLU A 41 1.30 -7.29 18.62
N GLU A 42 0.01 -7.22 19.02
CA GLU A 42 -0.60 -8.19 19.95
C GLU A 42 -0.76 -9.57 19.30
N GLU A 43 -0.92 -9.61 17.98
CA GLU A 43 -0.93 -10.84 17.17
C GLU A 43 0.47 -11.25 16.69
N GLY A 44 1.52 -10.52 17.10
CA GLY A 44 2.91 -10.81 16.76
C GLY A 44 3.33 -10.32 15.36
N GLU A 45 2.55 -9.44 14.73
CA GLU A 45 2.95 -8.80 13.48
C GLU A 45 4.07 -7.77 13.72
N ALA A 46 4.85 -7.49 12.68
CA ALA A 46 5.82 -6.39 12.71
C ALA A 46 5.08 -5.04 12.84
N PRO A 47 5.70 -3.99 13.42
CA PRO A 47 5.05 -2.68 13.62
C PRO A 47 4.43 -2.09 12.35
N MET A 48 4.97 -2.46 11.19
CA MET A 48 4.41 -2.17 9.89
C MET A 48 4.36 -3.45 9.05
N VAL A 49 3.24 -3.64 8.36
CA VAL A 49 3.01 -4.77 7.46
C VAL A 49 2.79 -4.25 6.05
N ILE A 50 3.41 -4.94 5.09
CA ILE A 50 3.23 -4.71 3.66
C ILE A 50 2.42 -5.87 3.11
N ARG A 51 1.27 -5.57 2.49
CA ARG A 51 0.42 -6.56 1.82
C ARG A 51 0.35 -6.24 0.33
N VAL A 52 0.39 -7.26 -0.52
CA VAL A 52 0.27 -7.09 -1.96
C VAL A 52 -0.89 -7.94 -2.43
N ASP A 53 -1.93 -7.28 -2.93
CA ASP A 53 -3.11 -7.94 -3.46
C ASP A 53 -3.10 -7.82 -4.98
N ALA A 54 -3.44 -8.91 -5.67
CA ALA A 54 -3.64 -8.89 -7.11
C ALA A 54 -4.88 -8.08 -7.46
N MET A 55 -4.84 -7.34 -8.57
CA MET A 55 -6.04 -6.67 -9.08
C MET A 55 -7.00 -7.70 -9.68
N ALA A 56 -8.24 -7.74 -9.17
CA ALA A 56 -9.29 -8.57 -9.74
C ALA A 56 -9.82 -7.98 -11.07
N GLU A 57 -9.90 -6.66 -11.16
CA GLU A 57 -10.36 -5.92 -12.33
C GLU A 57 -9.60 -4.60 -12.46
N ARG A 58 -9.36 -4.17 -13.69
CA ARG A 58 -8.70 -2.89 -14.01
C ARG A 58 -9.70 -1.95 -14.66
N LEU A 59 -10.11 -0.93 -13.92
CA LEU A 59 -10.92 0.16 -14.41
C LEU A 59 -10.02 1.39 -14.66
N SER A 60 -10.21 2.03 -15.81
CA SER A 60 -9.52 3.26 -16.17
C SER A 60 -10.56 4.32 -16.47
N LEU A 61 -10.99 5.03 -15.42
CA LEU A 61 -12.02 6.06 -15.48
C LEU A 61 -11.42 7.40 -15.05
N THR A 62 -11.87 8.49 -15.67
CA THR A 62 -11.60 9.84 -15.16
C THR A 62 -12.41 10.11 -13.89
N VAL A 63 -12.04 11.17 -13.16
CA VAL A 63 -12.84 11.62 -12.00
C VAL A 63 -14.26 11.96 -12.43
N GLU A 64 -14.44 12.55 -13.62
CA GLU A 64 -15.79 12.84 -14.12
C GLU A 64 -16.59 11.55 -14.32
N GLU A 65 -16.02 10.54 -15.00
CA GLU A 65 -16.67 9.25 -15.26
C GLU A 65 -17.02 8.47 -13.98
N LEU A 66 -16.33 8.72 -12.86
CA LEU A 66 -16.63 8.11 -11.56
C LEU A 66 -17.86 8.70 -10.86
N PHE A 67 -18.21 9.96 -11.17
CA PHE A 67 -19.26 10.71 -10.47
C PHE A 67 -20.42 11.12 -11.38
N GLU A 68 -20.51 10.58 -12.60
CA GLU A 68 -21.69 10.76 -13.44
C GLU A 68 -22.93 10.17 -12.74
N GLY A 69 -23.85 11.06 -12.33
CA GLY A 69 -25.17 10.76 -11.78
C GLY A 69 -26.27 11.28 -12.69
#